data_AF-A0A2S7XVZ8-F1
#
_entry.id   AF-A0A2S7XVZ8-F1
#
_cell.length_a   1.000
_cell.length_b   1.000
_cell.length_c   1.000
_cell.angle_alpha   90.00
_cell.angle_beta   90.00
_cell.angle_gamma   90.00
#
_symmetry.space_group_name_H-M   'P 1'
#
loop_
_entity.id
_entity.type
_entity.pdbx_description
1 polymer ?
#
loop_
_entity_poly.entity_id
_entity_poly.type
_entity_poly.pdbx_seq_one_letter_code
_entity_poly.pdbx_strand_id
1 'polypeptide(L)'
;MSFNQELALKLADKALGAAQTGLRLKLDNPNGISQLVLAIFAVGLNAVPVIGSVLGSLAVVLGMALFPVQTADPWEKLHERVETLIGAKLQAHQVKQLQSKIDGLGHNHREYASLWRQYQEAEPESKGKLAEMLRYVHVSFLFVLRAAVPEFQVDDYAAAALPLFAQVANLHMTLLSDGFKHGLEWGLAKEYIDVTLRDEFTRLTSPGNSARGLTALNARADSTELAMFHEAIDAGEANGLPAELIATWKEAYTTMVAKVATRADRSELDYISHVKKYYEEGRKQVKPDDWHKYGHYEGEGTNEGLALQAYSEYDLQMLENVLHYAEFWPYMAGDKEITEESYLNLDREIFRGPYVRYSENVAWSKTSPAPVTKRTEKITGVRLCVAEDVTSLQVKYGETWDKEFGLCRKPKLEERIFTLESDEYIENVDLIYGHKVGQLQFVTNKGTVHGPFGQGRHAHMKAAVNRTGYALTSIYSTHYERHDPEGIEGVVFGFRPLLTSGN
;
A
#
# COMPACT_ATOMS: atom_id res chain seq x y z
N MET A 1 18.87 7.24 -4.95
CA MET A 1 17.50 6.73 -5.20
C MET A 1 16.60 7.95 -5.24
N SER A 2 15.80 8.08 -6.28
CA SER A 2 14.84 9.18 -6.47
C SER A 2 13.52 8.62 -6.98
N PHE A 3 12.45 9.39 -6.88
CA PHE A 3 11.19 9.00 -7.53
C PHE A 3 11.27 9.26 -9.03
N ASN A 4 10.61 8.39 -9.81
CA ASN A 4 10.33 8.63 -11.20
C ASN A 4 9.33 9.79 -11.32
N GLN A 5 9.86 11.00 -11.58
CA GLN A 5 9.11 12.25 -11.57
C GLN A 5 7.96 12.26 -12.57
N GLU A 6 8.20 11.80 -13.79
CA GLU A 6 7.19 11.75 -14.85
C GLU A 6 6.04 10.81 -14.46
N LEU A 7 6.35 9.62 -13.93
CA LEU A 7 5.34 8.67 -13.50
C LEU A 7 4.55 9.18 -12.30
N ALA A 8 5.23 9.76 -11.31
CA ALA A 8 4.60 10.34 -10.12
C ALA A 8 3.59 11.44 -10.51
N LEU A 9 3.99 12.36 -11.39
CA LEU A 9 3.13 13.42 -11.92
C LEU A 9 1.95 12.86 -12.70
N LYS A 10 2.19 11.94 -13.64
CA LYS A 10 1.13 11.30 -14.44
C LYS A 10 0.08 10.61 -13.57
N LEU A 11 0.50 9.91 -12.51
CA LEU A 11 -0.40 9.24 -11.59
C LEU A 11 -1.15 10.24 -10.70
N ALA A 12 -0.48 11.27 -10.20
CA ALA A 12 -1.11 12.33 -9.40
C ALA A 12 -2.13 13.13 -10.24
N ASP A 13 -1.81 13.47 -11.49
CA ASP A 13 -2.72 14.15 -12.42
C ASP A 13 -3.94 13.27 -12.74
N LYS A 14 -3.77 11.95 -12.82
CA LYS A 14 -4.90 11.03 -12.96
C LYS A 14 -5.82 11.08 -11.74
N ALA A 15 -5.26 11.16 -10.52
CA ALA A 15 -6.04 11.34 -9.30
C ALA A 15 -6.77 12.68 -9.28
N LEU A 16 -6.07 13.76 -9.63
CA LEU A 16 -6.60 15.11 -9.65
C LEU A 16 -7.68 15.29 -10.73
N GLY A 17 -7.45 14.77 -11.94
CA GLY A 17 -8.43 14.80 -13.03
C GLY A 17 -9.70 14.04 -12.69
N ALA A 18 -9.58 12.90 -12.01
CA ALA A 18 -10.74 12.19 -11.46
C ALA A 18 -11.47 13.02 -10.38
N ALA A 19 -10.71 13.76 -9.55
CA ALA A 19 -11.28 14.65 -8.54
C ALA A 19 -12.03 15.84 -9.14
N GLN A 20 -11.48 16.48 -10.17
CA GLN A 20 -12.03 17.69 -10.81
C GLN A 20 -13.24 17.42 -11.69
N THR A 21 -13.24 16.29 -12.40
CA THR A 21 -14.30 15.97 -13.38
C THR A 21 -15.46 15.19 -12.78
N GLY A 22 -15.35 14.73 -11.53
CA GLY A 22 -16.28 13.79 -10.92
C GLY A 22 -16.33 12.42 -11.62
N LEU A 23 -15.51 12.21 -12.66
CA LEU A 23 -15.36 10.93 -13.33
C LEU A 23 -14.53 10.01 -12.43
N ARG A 24 -15.14 8.87 -12.12
CA ARG A 24 -14.56 7.85 -11.24
C ARG A 24 -13.27 7.30 -11.83
N LEU A 25 -12.24 7.17 -11.01
CA LEU A 25 -11.13 6.27 -11.26
C LEU A 25 -11.70 4.85 -11.46
N LYS A 26 -11.70 4.36 -12.71
CA LYS A 26 -11.89 2.93 -12.96
C LYS A 26 -10.63 2.23 -12.48
N LEU A 27 -10.68 1.71 -11.25
CA LEU A 27 -9.68 0.81 -10.69
C LEU A 27 -10.27 -0.60 -10.80
N ASP A 28 -10.25 -1.12 -12.03
CA ASP A 28 -10.48 -2.52 -12.34
C ASP A 28 -9.42 -3.42 -11.68
N ASN A 29 -8.22 -2.89 -11.44
CA ASN A 29 -7.19 -3.51 -10.62
C ASN A 29 -7.13 -2.92 -9.19
N PRO A 30 -7.47 -3.68 -8.14
CA PRO A 30 -7.29 -3.27 -6.73
C PRO A 30 -5.85 -2.88 -6.36
N ASN A 31 -4.83 -3.29 -7.13
CA ASN A 31 -3.45 -2.86 -6.93
C ASN A 31 -3.17 -1.45 -7.49
N GLY A 32 -4.12 -0.86 -8.24
CA GLY A 32 -3.99 0.51 -8.74
C GLY A 32 -4.16 1.58 -7.66
N ILE A 33 -4.85 1.26 -6.55
CA ILE A 33 -5.02 2.17 -5.41
C ILE A 33 -3.68 2.41 -4.73
N SER A 34 -2.92 1.35 -4.44
CA SER A 34 -1.65 1.47 -3.72
C SER A 34 -0.67 2.39 -4.45
N GLN A 35 -0.57 2.26 -5.76
CA GLN A 35 0.30 3.10 -6.58
C GLN A 35 -0.13 4.55 -6.62
N LEU A 36 -1.43 4.78 -6.68
CA LEU A 36 -1.99 6.12 -6.66
C LEU A 36 -1.66 6.81 -5.34
N VAL A 37 -1.84 6.12 -4.21
CA VAL A 37 -1.49 6.62 -2.87
C VAL A 37 0.01 6.95 -2.80
N LEU A 38 0.90 6.05 -3.24
CA LEU A 38 2.34 6.29 -3.23
C LEU A 38 2.73 7.48 -4.12
N ALA A 39 2.11 7.63 -5.29
CA ALA A 39 2.37 8.76 -6.18
C ALA A 39 1.89 10.09 -5.57
N ILE A 40 0.71 10.12 -4.94
CA ILE A 40 0.19 11.29 -4.21
C ILE A 40 1.17 11.70 -3.10
N PHE A 41 1.72 10.75 -2.35
CA PHE A 41 2.70 11.03 -1.31
C PHE A 41 4.03 11.54 -1.88
N ALA A 42 4.56 10.90 -2.93
CA ALA A 42 5.80 11.34 -3.57
C ALA A 42 5.70 12.78 -4.10
N VAL A 43 4.58 13.14 -4.74
CA VAL A 43 4.33 14.52 -5.22
C VAL A 43 4.09 15.46 -4.04
N GLY A 44 3.27 15.06 -3.06
CA GLY A 44 2.89 15.89 -1.91
C GLY A 44 4.03 16.30 -0.98
N LEU A 45 5.13 15.55 -1.01
CA LEU A 45 6.37 15.82 -0.29
C LEU A 45 7.35 16.71 -1.05
N ASN A 46 6.99 17.24 -2.22
CA ASN A 46 7.90 17.93 -3.14
C ASN A 46 9.15 17.12 -3.51
N ALA A 47 9.11 15.79 -3.35
CA ALA A 47 10.19 14.91 -3.79
C ALA A 47 10.27 14.89 -5.35
N VAL A 48 9.27 15.48 -6.00
CA VAL A 48 9.24 15.84 -7.42
C VAL A 48 9.08 17.36 -7.52
N PRO A 49 9.99 18.11 -8.17
CA PRO A 49 9.81 19.53 -8.43
C PRO A 49 8.66 19.75 -9.42
N VAL A 50 7.62 20.49 -9.02
CA VAL A 50 6.46 20.76 -9.89
C VAL A 50 6.21 22.26 -10.04
N ILE A 51 5.95 22.69 -11.28
CA ILE A 51 5.46 24.02 -11.60
C ILE A 51 3.94 24.03 -11.39
N GLY A 52 3.47 24.54 -10.24
CA GLY A 52 2.04 24.75 -9.96
C GLY A 52 1.42 23.79 -8.94
N SER A 53 0.28 24.22 -8.37
CA SER A 53 -0.45 23.67 -7.21
C SER A 53 -1.11 22.29 -7.41
N VAL A 54 -0.37 21.29 -7.93
CA VAL A 54 -0.94 20.01 -8.38
C VAL A 54 -1.72 19.26 -7.28
N LEU A 55 -1.39 19.45 -6.00
CA LEU A 55 -2.15 18.88 -4.87
C LEU A 55 -2.46 19.95 -3.82
N GLY A 56 -3.34 20.91 -4.13
CA GLY A 56 -3.73 21.96 -3.19
C GLY A 56 -4.11 21.44 -1.79
N SER A 57 -4.69 20.24 -1.69
CA SER A 57 -4.89 19.51 -0.42
C SER A 57 -4.59 18.03 -0.64
N LEU A 58 -3.75 17.44 0.21
CA LEU A 58 -3.39 16.02 0.12
C LEU A 58 -4.53 15.12 0.59
N ALA A 59 -5.26 15.52 1.62
CA ALA A 59 -6.38 14.72 2.13
C ALA A 59 -7.52 14.65 1.11
N VAL A 60 -7.76 15.74 0.36
CA VAL A 60 -8.74 15.74 -0.74
C VAL A 60 -8.36 14.71 -1.79
N VAL A 61 -7.14 14.78 -2.34
CA VAL A 61 -6.74 13.89 -3.44
C VAL A 61 -6.62 12.44 -2.98
N LEU A 62 -6.10 12.20 -1.77
CA LEU A 62 -6.05 10.86 -1.19
C LEU A 62 -7.45 10.27 -1.01
N GLY A 63 -8.38 10.98 -0.38
CA GLY A 63 -9.71 10.42 -0.12
C GLY A 63 -10.51 10.17 -1.40
N MET A 64 -10.22 10.86 -2.52
CA MET A 64 -10.80 10.50 -3.82
C MET A 64 -10.36 9.11 -4.31
N ALA A 65 -9.15 8.67 -3.95
CA ALA A 65 -8.69 7.30 -4.21
C ALA A 65 -9.35 6.28 -3.26
N LEU A 66 -9.60 6.67 -2.00
CA LEU A 66 -10.11 5.78 -0.95
C LEU A 66 -11.64 5.64 -0.94
N PHE A 67 -12.38 6.65 -1.41
CA PHE A 67 -13.85 6.65 -1.41
C PHE A 67 -14.40 6.84 -2.84
N PRO A 68 -14.18 5.88 -3.75
CA PRO A 68 -14.66 5.98 -5.12
C PRO A 68 -16.19 5.91 -5.16
N VAL A 69 -16.82 6.71 -6.03
CA VAL A 69 -18.27 6.92 -5.97
C VAL A 69 -19.10 5.66 -6.29
N GLN A 70 -18.70 4.74 -7.19
CA GLN A 70 -19.27 3.37 -7.31
C GLN A 70 -18.37 2.45 -8.16
N THR A 71 -17.89 1.30 -7.64
CA THR A 71 -17.41 0.11 -8.40
C THR A 71 -17.15 -1.16 -7.54
N ALA A 72 -17.81 -1.33 -6.38
CA ALA A 72 -17.45 -2.23 -5.27
C ALA A 72 -16.47 -1.60 -4.29
N ASP A 73 -16.67 -1.88 -3.00
CA ASP A 73 -15.97 -1.24 -1.90
C ASP A 73 -14.49 -1.69 -1.87
N PRO A 74 -13.52 -0.80 -2.11
CA PRO A 74 -12.10 -1.14 -2.00
C PRO A 74 -11.71 -1.67 -0.63
N TRP A 75 -12.39 -1.21 0.42
CA TRP A 75 -12.16 -1.62 1.80
C TRP A 75 -12.62 -3.05 2.04
N GLU A 76 -13.72 -3.47 1.40
CA GLU A 76 -14.21 -4.85 1.45
C GLU A 76 -13.17 -5.81 0.84
N LYS A 77 -12.76 -5.55 -0.40
CA LYS A 77 -11.76 -6.38 -1.09
C LYS A 77 -10.42 -6.43 -0.37
N LEU A 78 -10.05 -5.37 0.35
CA LEU A 78 -8.77 -5.27 1.02
C LEU A 78 -8.68 -6.17 2.26
N HIS A 79 -9.71 -6.18 3.12
CA HIS A 79 -9.68 -7.02 4.31
C HIS A 79 -9.87 -8.51 3.98
N GLU A 80 -10.79 -8.85 3.06
CA GLU A 80 -11.04 -10.25 2.65
C GLU A 80 -9.75 -10.98 2.19
N ARG A 81 -8.85 -10.26 1.50
CA ARG A 81 -7.55 -10.79 1.07
C ARG A 81 -6.67 -11.18 2.24
N VAL A 82 -6.58 -10.32 3.26
CA VAL A 82 -5.74 -10.57 4.43
C VAL A 82 -6.35 -11.66 5.30
N GLU A 83 -7.66 -11.63 5.52
CA GLU A 83 -8.37 -12.67 6.26
C GLU A 83 -8.16 -14.07 5.67
N THR A 84 -8.14 -14.16 4.35
CA THR A 84 -7.85 -15.41 3.63
C THR A 84 -6.43 -15.89 3.91
N LEU A 85 -5.44 -14.99 3.87
CA LEU A 85 -4.01 -15.32 4.04
C LEU A 85 -3.65 -15.71 5.48
N ILE A 86 -4.21 -15.05 6.49
CA ILE A 86 -3.94 -15.36 7.91
C ILE A 86 -4.95 -16.36 8.50
N GLY A 87 -6.01 -16.68 7.75
CA GLY A 87 -7.09 -17.56 8.17
C GLY A 87 -7.76 -17.14 9.48
N ALA A 88 -7.81 -15.83 9.74
CA ALA A 88 -8.54 -15.19 10.81
C ALA A 88 -9.56 -14.25 10.16
N LYS A 89 -10.84 -14.41 10.53
CA LYS A 89 -11.93 -13.60 9.98
C LYS A 89 -12.40 -12.62 11.03
N LEU A 90 -12.65 -11.39 10.60
CA LEU A 90 -13.44 -10.44 11.35
C LEU A 90 -14.83 -11.03 11.54
N GLN A 91 -15.35 -10.89 12.75
CA GLN A 91 -16.73 -11.25 13.04
C GLN A 91 -17.66 -10.28 12.32
N ALA A 92 -18.87 -10.73 11.95
CA ALA A 92 -19.82 -9.89 11.22
C ALA A 92 -20.13 -8.55 11.93
N HIS A 93 -20.13 -8.54 13.27
CA HIS A 93 -20.31 -7.31 14.04
C HIS A 93 -19.10 -6.36 13.93
N GLN A 94 -17.87 -6.89 13.88
CA GLN A 94 -16.63 -6.12 13.70
C GLN A 94 -16.58 -5.52 12.30
N VAL A 95 -16.89 -6.30 11.26
CA VAL A 95 -16.99 -5.80 9.88
C VAL A 95 -17.99 -4.65 9.79
N LYS A 96 -19.19 -4.83 10.35
CA LYS A 96 -20.22 -3.78 10.37
C LYS A 96 -19.76 -2.51 11.10
N GLN A 97 -19.07 -2.67 12.22
CA GLN A 97 -18.53 -1.56 13.00
C GLN A 97 -17.46 -0.79 12.22
N LEU A 98 -16.46 -1.47 11.66
CA LEU A 98 -15.41 -0.85 10.84
C LEU A 98 -16.00 -0.17 9.61
N GLN A 99 -16.93 -0.82 8.91
CA GLN A 99 -17.62 -0.24 7.76
C GLN A 99 -18.37 1.03 8.14
N SER A 100 -19.09 1.03 9.25
CA SER A 100 -19.78 2.24 9.73
C SER A 100 -18.82 3.41 9.97
N LYS A 101 -17.59 3.14 10.44
CA LYS A 101 -16.56 4.18 10.57
C LYS A 101 -16.04 4.64 9.21
N ILE A 102 -15.77 3.71 8.29
CA ILE A 102 -15.34 4.02 6.91
C ILE A 102 -16.38 4.90 6.20
N ASP A 103 -17.66 4.56 6.31
CA ASP A 103 -18.76 5.34 5.73
C ASP A 103 -18.80 6.77 6.31
N GLY A 104 -18.65 6.89 7.63
CA GLY A 104 -18.55 8.19 8.32
C GLY A 104 -17.37 9.03 7.83
N LEU A 105 -16.19 8.43 7.64
CA LEU A 105 -15.03 9.08 7.06
C LEU A 105 -15.29 9.53 5.62
N GLY A 106 -16.00 8.72 4.83
CA GLY A 106 -16.40 9.05 3.48
C GLY A 106 -17.35 10.26 3.41
N HIS A 107 -18.31 10.39 4.32
CA HIS A 107 -19.18 11.58 4.42
C HIS A 107 -18.35 12.84 4.71
N ASN A 108 -17.43 12.77 5.67
CA ASN A 108 -16.57 13.89 6.05
C ASN A 108 -15.64 14.31 4.91
N HIS A 109 -15.02 13.33 4.23
CA HIS A 109 -14.16 13.60 3.09
C HIS A 109 -14.90 14.30 1.95
N ARG A 110 -16.11 13.86 1.61
CA ARG A 110 -16.91 14.48 0.54
C ARG A 110 -17.21 15.95 0.83
N GLU A 111 -17.60 16.27 2.06
CA GLU A 111 -17.85 17.67 2.44
C GLU A 111 -16.56 18.49 2.43
N TYR A 112 -15.48 17.97 3.02
CA TYR A 112 -14.18 18.64 3.03
C TYR A 112 -13.67 18.93 1.60
N ALA A 113 -13.76 17.95 0.70
CA ALA A 113 -13.38 18.12 -0.70
C ALA A 113 -14.27 19.13 -1.44
N SER A 114 -15.58 19.12 -1.17
CA SER A 114 -16.53 20.08 -1.75
C SER A 114 -16.19 21.51 -1.34
N LEU A 115 -15.98 21.75 -0.04
CA LEU A 115 -15.64 23.08 0.49
C LEU A 115 -14.26 23.53 0.04
N TRP A 116 -13.29 22.60 -0.04
CA TRP A 116 -11.95 22.90 -0.53
C TRP A 116 -12.00 23.44 -1.95
N ARG A 117 -12.74 22.77 -2.84
CA ARG A 117 -12.94 23.22 -4.22
C ARG A 117 -13.61 24.60 -4.28
N GLN A 118 -14.69 24.79 -3.51
CA GLN A 118 -15.38 26.07 -3.45
C GLN A 118 -14.46 27.20 -2.98
N TYR A 119 -13.63 26.97 -1.95
CA TYR A 119 -12.65 27.95 -1.46
C TYR A 119 -11.60 28.32 -2.49
N GLN A 120 -11.09 27.34 -3.24
CA GLN A 120 -10.10 27.57 -4.30
C GLN A 120 -10.68 28.38 -5.46
N GLU A 121 -11.93 28.12 -5.84
CA GLU A 121 -12.65 28.78 -6.93
C GLU A 121 -13.30 30.11 -6.52
N ALA A 122 -13.31 30.46 -5.23
CA ALA A 122 -14.04 31.60 -4.72
C ALA A 122 -13.38 32.95 -5.04
N GLU A 123 -14.23 33.92 -5.36
CA GLU A 123 -13.88 35.33 -5.41
C GLU A 123 -13.39 35.84 -4.03
N PRO A 124 -12.53 36.87 -3.97
CA PRO A 124 -11.90 37.34 -2.73
C PRO A 124 -12.90 37.65 -1.60
N GLU A 125 -14.08 38.17 -1.93
CA GLU A 125 -15.10 38.56 -0.94
C GLU A 125 -15.75 37.35 -0.25
N SER A 126 -15.77 36.19 -0.92
CA SER A 126 -16.36 34.96 -0.39
C SER A 126 -15.34 34.04 0.29
N LYS A 127 -14.04 34.25 0.02
CA LYS A 127 -12.97 33.40 0.57
C LYS A 127 -12.95 33.37 2.09
N GLY A 128 -13.18 34.49 2.78
CA GLY A 128 -13.14 34.53 4.25
C GLY A 128 -14.15 33.58 4.90
N LYS A 129 -15.41 33.59 4.43
CA LYS A 129 -16.46 32.70 4.93
C LYS A 129 -16.17 31.23 4.60
N LEU A 130 -15.67 30.95 3.40
CA LEU A 130 -15.31 29.59 3.00
C LEU A 130 -14.09 29.06 3.76
N ALA A 131 -13.12 29.92 4.08
CA ALA A 131 -11.96 29.61 4.90
C ALA A 131 -12.39 29.23 6.33
N GLU A 132 -13.31 29.98 6.91
CA GLU A 132 -13.89 29.67 8.23
C GLU A 132 -14.67 28.35 8.23
N MET A 133 -15.49 28.10 7.20
CA MET A 133 -16.19 26.81 7.06
C MET A 133 -15.22 25.64 6.86
N LEU A 134 -14.16 25.83 6.07
CA LEU A 134 -13.09 24.84 5.91
C LEU A 134 -12.41 24.52 7.24
N ARG A 135 -12.14 25.53 8.07
CA ARG A 135 -11.60 25.33 9.42
C ARG A 135 -12.52 24.42 10.24
N TYR A 136 -13.83 24.68 10.26
CA TYR A 136 -14.78 23.87 11.02
C TYR A 136 -14.86 22.42 10.55
N VAL A 137 -14.91 22.20 9.23
CA VAL A 137 -14.94 20.85 8.66
C VAL A 137 -13.61 20.12 8.86
N HIS A 138 -12.47 20.81 8.70
CA HIS A 138 -11.14 20.25 8.95
C HIS A 138 -10.98 19.78 10.40
N VAL A 139 -11.27 20.66 11.36
CA VAL A 139 -11.20 20.35 12.80
C VAL A 139 -12.12 19.17 13.12
N SER A 140 -13.37 19.22 12.68
CA SER A 140 -14.33 18.14 12.96
C SER A 140 -13.89 16.80 12.35
N PHE A 141 -13.36 16.82 11.13
CA PHE A 141 -12.90 15.61 10.47
C PHE A 141 -11.68 15.00 11.19
N LEU A 142 -10.75 15.81 11.72
CA LEU A 142 -9.69 15.32 12.59
C LEU A 142 -10.24 14.61 13.83
N PHE A 143 -11.27 15.16 14.48
CA PHE A 143 -11.90 14.48 15.62
C PHE A 143 -12.60 13.18 15.25
N VAL A 144 -13.26 13.13 14.10
CA VAL A 144 -13.85 11.89 13.58
C VAL A 144 -12.77 10.83 13.38
N LEU A 145 -11.62 11.19 12.80
CA LEU A 145 -10.47 10.29 12.67
C LEU A 145 -9.92 9.82 14.03
N ARG A 146 -9.72 10.72 14.98
CA ARG A 146 -9.26 10.40 16.35
C ARG A 146 -10.23 9.47 17.10
N ALA A 147 -11.53 9.59 16.83
CA ALA A 147 -12.55 8.70 17.36
C ALA A 147 -12.53 7.33 16.66
N ALA A 148 -12.35 7.31 15.34
CA ALA A 148 -12.42 6.11 14.51
C ALA A 148 -11.17 5.22 14.60
N VAL A 149 -9.96 5.79 14.60
CA VAL A 149 -8.70 5.03 14.49
C VAL A 149 -8.59 3.87 15.49
N PRO A 150 -8.90 4.03 16.79
CA PRO A 150 -8.77 2.94 17.75
C PRO A 150 -9.62 1.70 17.43
N GLU A 151 -10.72 1.86 16.70
CA GLU A 151 -11.58 0.75 16.27
C GLU A 151 -10.86 -0.18 15.30
N PHE A 152 -9.89 0.32 14.54
CA PHE A 152 -9.06 -0.45 13.62
C PHE A 152 -7.82 -1.06 14.29
N GLN A 153 -7.56 -0.71 15.55
CA GLN A 153 -6.37 -1.12 16.29
C GLN A 153 -6.67 -2.12 17.41
N VAL A 154 -7.89 -2.63 17.50
CA VAL A 154 -8.27 -3.58 18.55
C VAL A 154 -7.43 -4.85 18.42
N ASP A 155 -6.66 -5.15 19.47
CA ASP A 155 -5.62 -6.19 19.49
C ASP A 155 -6.09 -7.55 18.97
N ASP A 156 -7.33 -7.95 19.28
CA ASP A 156 -7.93 -9.23 18.87
C ASP A 156 -7.97 -9.43 17.34
N TYR A 157 -8.05 -8.34 16.57
CA TYR A 157 -8.16 -8.40 15.11
C TYR A 157 -7.28 -7.39 14.36
N ALA A 158 -6.37 -6.70 15.06
CA ALA A 158 -5.52 -5.67 14.46
C ALA A 158 -4.67 -6.19 13.29
N ALA A 159 -4.22 -7.45 13.34
CA ALA A 159 -3.53 -8.07 12.20
C ALA A 159 -4.43 -8.19 10.95
N ALA A 160 -5.69 -8.58 11.12
CA ALA A 160 -6.66 -8.69 10.03
C ALA A 160 -7.09 -7.31 9.50
N ALA A 161 -7.26 -6.33 10.40
CA ALA A 161 -7.67 -4.98 10.08
C ALA A 161 -6.51 -4.07 9.61
N LEU A 162 -5.27 -4.56 9.62
CA LEU A 162 -4.08 -3.72 9.43
C LEU A 162 -4.08 -2.88 8.13
N PRO A 163 -4.51 -3.41 6.97
CA PRO A 163 -4.62 -2.59 5.78
C PRO A 163 -5.69 -1.50 5.87
N LEU A 164 -6.82 -1.78 6.54
CA LEU A 164 -7.86 -0.78 6.78
C LEU A 164 -7.32 0.33 7.69
N PHE A 165 -6.64 -0.06 8.77
CA PHE A 165 -5.94 0.87 9.65
C PHE A 165 -4.98 1.78 8.86
N ALA A 166 -4.16 1.21 7.98
CA ALA A 166 -3.16 1.98 7.23
C ALA A 166 -3.80 3.04 6.32
N GLN A 167 -4.94 2.75 5.70
CA GLN A 167 -5.66 3.73 4.88
C GLN A 167 -6.32 4.83 5.73
N VAL A 168 -6.85 4.50 6.91
CA VAL A 168 -7.36 5.51 7.86
C VAL A 168 -6.21 6.38 8.38
N ALA A 169 -5.06 5.79 8.68
CA ALA A 169 -3.84 6.50 9.09
C ALA A 169 -3.33 7.43 7.98
N ASN A 170 -3.35 6.99 6.72
CA ASN A 170 -3.03 7.81 5.55
C ASN A 170 -3.91 9.07 5.51
N LEU A 171 -5.22 8.91 5.69
CA LEU A 171 -6.16 10.04 5.73
C LEU A 171 -5.89 10.98 6.90
N HIS A 172 -5.56 10.42 8.07
CA HIS A 172 -5.21 11.22 9.24
C HIS A 172 -3.94 12.05 9.02
N MET A 173 -2.87 11.42 8.52
CA MET A 173 -1.60 12.10 8.29
C MET A 173 -1.71 13.19 7.21
N THR A 174 -2.46 12.93 6.14
CA THR A 174 -2.69 13.95 5.10
C THR A 174 -3.56 15.11 5.59
N LEU A 175 -4.56 14.85 6.45
CA LEU A 175 -5.38 15.92 7.02
C LEU A 175 -4.59 16.80 8.01
N LEU A 176 -3.69 16.20 8.80
CA LEU A 176 -2.73 16.95 9.62
C LEU A 176 -1.79 17.79 8.75
N SER A 177 -1.27 17.22 7.65
CA SER A 177 -0.42 17.93 6.68
C SER A 177 -1.12 19.16 6.09
N ASP A 178 -2.39 19.03 5.70
CA ASP A 178 -3.19 20.16 5.22
C ASP A 178 -3.34 21.24 6.29
N GLY A 179 -3.55 20.85 7.56
CA GLY A 179 -3.62 21.78 8.69
C GLY A 179 -2.32 22.57 8.90
N PHE A 180 -1.16 21.95 8.67
CA PHE A 180 0.13 22.65 8.71
C PHE A 180 0.30 23.66 7.58
N LYS A 181 -0.13 23.29 6.37
CA LYS A 181 0.09 24.07 5.15
C LYS A 181 -0.89 25.23 5.01
N HIS A 182 -2.13 25.03 5.42
CA HIS A 182 -3.23 25.95 5.13
C HIS A 182 -3.97 26.46 6.37
N GLY A 183 -3.76 25.85 7.54
CA GLY A 183 -4.54 26.16 8.75
C GLY A 183 -4.52 27.63 9.14
N LEU A 184 -3.38 28.32 8.98
CA LEU A 184 -3.29 29.77 9.26
C LEU A 184 -4.21 30.59 8.34
N GLU A 185 -4.29 30.24 7.06
CA GLU A 185 -5.16 30.92 6.09
C GLU A 185 -6.65 30.70 6.40
N TRP A 186 -6.99 29.55 6.99
CA TRP A 186 -8.34 29.24 7.45
C TRP A 186 -8.69 29.84 8.81
N GLY A 187 -7.74 30.49 9.49
CA GLY A 187 -7.95 31.09 10.81
C GLY A 187 -7.77 30.11 11.99
N LEU A 188 -6.99 29.04 11.82
CA LEU A 188 -6.46 28.29 12.96
C LEU A 188 -5.39 29.12 13.67
N ALA A 189 -5.42 29.10 15.01
CA ALA A 189 -4.40 29.77 15.80
C ALA A 189 -3.03 29.13 15.57
N LYS A 190 -1.99 29.95 15.41
CA LYS A 190 -0.61 29.47 15.22
C LYS A 190 -0.18 28.52 16.35
N GLU A 191 -0.55 28.83 17.58
CA GLU A 191 -0.25 28.00 18.74
C GLU A 191 -0.94 26.63 18.67
N TYR A 192 -2.16 26.55 18.13
CA TYR A 192 -2.85 25.27 17.90
C TYR A 192 -2.08 24.41 16.90
N ILE A 193 -1.62 25.01 15.79
CA ILE A 193 -0.85 24.32 14.76
C ILE A 193 0.49 23.82 15.34
N ASP A 194 1.26 24.70 15.96
CA ASP A 194 2.63 24.41 16.41
C ASP A 194 2.70 23.49 17.63
N VAL A 195 1.72 23.58 18.53
CA VAL A 195 1.74 22.84 19.80
C VAL A 195 0.83 21.61 19.75
N THR A 196 -0.33 21.69 19.12
CA THR A 196 -1.31 20.59 19.16
C THR A 196 -1.16 19.67 17.97
N LEU A 197 -1.30 20.19 16.74
CA LEU A 197 -1.25 19.36 15.53
C LEU A 197 0.15 18.77 15.30
N ARG A 198 1.21 19.57 15.50
CA ARG A 198 2.61 19.11 15.33
C ARG A 198 3.02 18.07 16.37
N ASP A 199 2.56 18.22 17.62
CA ASP A 199 2.84 17.24 18.67
C ASP A 199 2.07 15.95 18.42
N GLU A 200 0.80 16.03 18.00
CA GLU A 200 0.04 14.83 17.58
C GLU A 200 0.74 14.09 16.45
N PHE A 201 1.10 14.78 15.37
CA PHE A 201 1.84 14.19 14.27
C PHE A 201 3.13 13.52 14.75
N THR A 202 3.93 14.22 15.56
CA THR A 202 5.20 13.69 16.10
C THR A 202 4.98 12.42 16.94
N ARG A 203 3.95 12.39 17.79
CA ARG A 203 3.60 11.20 18.59
C ARG A 203 3.14 10.04 17.72
N LEU A 204 2.45 10.30 16.62
CA LEU A 204 1.91 9.26 15.74
C LEU A 204 2.96 8.69 14.77
N THR A 205 4.03 9.44 14.46
CA THR A 205 5.02 9.03 13.44
C THR A 205 6.43 8.81 13.98
N SER A 206 6.63 8.82 15.30
CA SER A 206 7.95 8.63 15.89
C SER A 206 7.95 7.45 16.87
N PRO A 207 8.65 6.34 16.54
CA PRO A 207 8.76 5.18 17.41
C PRO A 207 9.18 5.55 18.83
N GLY A 208 8.40 5.13 19.83
CA GLY A 208 8.69 5.35 21.25
C GLY A 208 8.33 6.73 21.81
N ASN A 209 7.74 7.63 21.01
CA ASN A 209 7.24 8.93 21.49
C ASN A 209 5.75 8.92 21.89
N SER A 210 5.01 7.86 21.57
CA SER A 210 3.62 7.65 22.03
C SER A 210 3.48 7.72 23.55
N ALA A 211 4.54 7.32 24.28
CA ALA A 211 4.61 7.30 25.74
C ALA A 211 5.22 8.58 26.38
N ARG A 212 5.57 9.63 25.62
CA ARG A 212 6.06 10.89 26.24
C ARG A 212 4.90 11.55 27.01
N GLY A 213 4.94 11.38 28.33
CA GLY A 213 3.93 11.83 29.28
C GLY A 213 3.63 13.33 29.19
N LEU A 214 2.37 13.65 28.88
CA LEU A 214 1.83 15.02 28.82
C LEU A 214 0.69 15.17 29.83
N THR A 215 0.92 14.83 31.10
CA THR A 215 -0.13 14.84 32.14
C THR A 215 -0.63 16.24 32.53
N ALA A 216 0.03 17.32 32.11
CA ALA A 216 -0.42 18.70 32.37
C ALA A 216 -0.76 19.51 31.11
N LEU A 217 -0.03 19.32 30.00
CA LEU A 217 -0.32 19.95 28.71
C LEU A 217 -1.58 19.39 28.05
N ASN A 218 -1.91 18.10 28.27
CA ASN A 218 -3.09 17.49 27.67
C ASN A 218 -4.41 18.04 28.21
N ALA A 219 -4.58 18.29 29.51
CA ALA A 219 -5.91 18.69 30.01
C ALA A 219 -6.40 20.04 29.47
N ARG A 220 -5.48 21.00 29.26
CA ARG A 220 -5.80 22.31 28.66
C ARG A 220 -5.91 22.24 27.14
N ALA A 221 -5.09 21.40 26.49
CA ALA A 221 -5.22 21.12 25.06
C ALA A 221 -6.56 20.44 24.77
N ASP A 222 -6.89 19.37 25.51
CA ASP A 222 -8.13 18.60 25.41
C ASP A 222 -9.36 19.49 25.62
N SER A 223 -9.36 20.42 26.58
CA SER A 223 -10.50 21.32 26.80
C SER A 223 -10.67 22.35 25.67
N THR A 224 -9.55 22.89 25.16
CA THR A 224 -9.55 23.81 24.01
C THR A 224 -10.02 23.10 22.75
N GLU A 225 -9.54 21.88 22.54
CA GLU A 225 -9.89 21.00 21.44
C GLU A 225 -11.37 20.62 21.44
N LEU A 226 -11.92 20.21 22.59
CA LEU A 226 -13.34 19.93 22.72
C LEU A 226 -14.20 21.20 22.53
N ALA A 227 -13.74 22.37 22.97
CA ALA A 227 -14.45 23.62 22.73
C ALA A 227 -14.49 23.97 21.24
N MET A 228 -13.37 23.85 20.53
CA MET A 228 -13.31 24.05 19.08
C MET A 228 -14.20 23.06 18.33
N PHE A 229 -14.25 21.80 18.77
CA PHE A 229 -15.12 20.82 18.13
C PHE A 229 -16.61 21.10 18.38
N HIS A 230 -16.97 21.51 19.59
CA HIS A 230 -18.33 21.91 19.91
C HIS A 230 -18.77 23.12 19.06
N GLU A 231 -17.91 24.14 18.96
CA GLU A 231 -18.14 25.30 18.10
C GLU A 231 -18.34 24.89 16.63
N ALA A 232 -17.52 23.97 16.13
CA ALA A 232 -17.64 23.47 14.76
C ALA A 232 -18.98 22.75 14.52
N ILE A 233 -19.48 21.99 15.50
CA ILE A 233 -20.81 21.35 15.43
C ILE A 233 -21.91 22.41 15.33
N ASP A 234 -21.90 23.38 16.23
CA ASP A 234 -22.91 24.45 16.26
C ASP A 234 -22.89 25.27 14.96
N ALA A 235 -21.69 25.60 14.47
CA ALA A 235 -21.50 26.31 13.21
C ALA A 235 -21.96 25.47 12.01
N GLY A 236 -21.69 24.16 12.01
CA GLY A 236 -22.14 23.26 10.97
C GLY A 236 -23.67 23.18 10.86
N GLU A 237 -24.35 23.10 12.01
CA GLU A 237 -25.81 23.13 12.07
C GLU A 237 -26.37 24.47 11.61
N ALA A 238 -25.79 25.58 12.07
CA ALA A 238 -26.23 26.92 11.70
C ALA A 238 -26.03 27.23 10.20
N ASN A 239 -25.00 26.65 9.57
CA ASN A 239 -24.72 26.81 8.15
C ASN A 239 -25.39 25.73 7.27
N GLY A 240 -26.20 24.84 7.85
CA GLY A 240 -27.00 23.87 7.10
C GLY A 240 -26.17 22.74 6.46
N LEU A 241 -25.06 22.33 7.09
CA LEU A 241 -24.32 21.16 6.65
C LEU A 241 -25.19 19.88 6.71
N PRO A 242 -24.88 18.85 5.90
CA PRO A 242 -25.70 17.63 5.85
C PRO A 242 -25.90 16.98 7.23
N ALA A 243 -27.13 16.56 7.53
CA ALA A 243 -27.47 15.99 8.84
C ALA A 243 -26.67 14.71 9.16
N GLU A 244 -26.39 13.90 8.14
CA GLU A 244 -25.54 12.70 8.26
C GLU A 244 -24.10 13.05 8.68
N LEU A 245 -23.56 14.17 8.18
CA LEU A 245 -22.24 14.66 8.57
C LEU A 245 -22.24 15.12 10.02
N ILE A 246 -23.21 15.95 10.41
CA ILE A 246 -23.34 16.42 11.80
C ILE A 246 -23.52 15.25 12.78
N ALA A 247 -24.23 14.19 12.39
CA ALA A 247 -24.36 12.99 13.20
C ALA A 247 -23.00 12.33 13.46
N THR A 248 -22.12 12.21 12.45
CA THR A 248 -20.77 11.68 12.65
C THR A 248 -19.94 12.55 13.60
N TRP A 249 -20.11 13.88 13.55
CA TRP A 249 -19.41 14.79 14.45
C TRP A 249 -19.88 14.65 15.90
N LYS A 250 -21.19 14.55 16.12
CA LYS A 250 -21.77 14.35 17.46
C LYS A 250 -21.36 13.00 18.07
N GLU A 251 -21.29 11.95 17.27
CA GLU A 251 -20.80 10.64 17.70
C GLU A 251 -19.33 10.70 18.12
N ALA A 252 -18.49 11.32 17.29
CA ALA A 252 -17.08 11.52 17.60
C ALA A 252 -16.90 12.40 18.85
N TYR A 253 -17.67 13.48 19.00
CA TYR A 253 -17.63 14.37 20.16
C TYR A 253 -17.92 13.60 21.45
N THR A 254 -18.99 12.80 21.45
CA THR A 254 -19.36 11.95 22.58
C THR A 254 -18.22 10.99 22.96
N THR A 255 -17.61 10.36 21.96
CA THR A 255 -16.47 9.46 22.15
C THR A 255 -15.27 10.18 22.77
N MET A 256 -14.97 11.39 22.29
CA MET A 256 -13.83 12.19 22.75
C MET A 256 -14.04 12.74 24.16
N VAL A 257 -15.24 13.21 24.49
CA VAL A 257 -15.61 13.60 25.86
C VAL A 257 -15.43 12.42 26.82
N ALA A 258 -15.91 11.22 26.45
CA ALA A 258 -15.73 10.03 27.26
C ALA A 258 -14.25 9.70 27.48
N LYS A 259 -13.44 9.70 26.41
CA LYS A 259 -11.98 9.46 26.50
C LYS A 259 -11.26 10.44 27.42
N VAL A 260 -11.56 11.74 27.30
CA VAL A 260 -10.98 12.78 28.16
C VAL A 260 -11.41 12.60 29.62
N ALA A 261 -12.69 12.28 29.85
CA ALA A 261 -13.23 12.07 31.19
C ALA A 261 -12.64 10.84 31.89
N THR A 262 -12.47 9.73 31.16
CA THR A 262 -11.91 8.49 31.73
C THR A 262 -10.39 8.47 31.74
N ARG A 263 -9.73 9.45 31.09
CA ARG A 263 -8.30 9.37 30.75
C ARG A 263 -7.95 8.01 30.12
N ALA A 264 -8.86 7.48 29.29
CA ALA A 264 -8.65 6.19 28.66
C ALA A 264 -7.32 6.21 27.92
N ASP A 265 -6.56 5.12 28.05
CA ASP A 265 -5.23 5.04 27.46
C ASP A 265 -5.31 5.30 25.95
N ARG A 266 -4.52 6.25 25.48
CA ARG A 266 -4.27 6.40 24.04
C ARG A 266 -3.48 5.16 23.63
N SER A 267 -3.72 4.62 22.43
CA SER A 267 -2.89 3.53 21.86
C SER A 267 -1.43 3.71 22.28
N GLU A 268 -0.87 2.77 23.04
CA GLU A 268 0.50 2.88 23.54
C GLU A 268 1.53 2.93 22.40
N LEU A 269 1.13 2.52 21.19
CA LEU A 269 1.97 2.52 20.01
C LEU A 269 1.62 3.67 19.07
N ASP A 270 2.65 4.34 18.58
CA ASP A 270 2.58 5.19 17.39
C ASP A 270 2.22 4.34 16.15
N TYR A 271 1.83 4.98 15.05
CA TYR A 271 1.34 4.27 13.87
C TYR A 271 2.40 3.38 13.24
N ILE A 272 3.68 3.79 13.27
CA ILE A 272 4.78 3.01 12.70
C ILE A 272 5.03 1.76 13.55
N SER A 273 5.08 1.92 14.87
CA SER A 273 5.24 0.78 15.79
C SER A 273 4.04 -0.17 15.73
N HIS A 274 2.81 0.35 15.60
CA HIS A 274 1.61 -0.46 15.43
C HIS A 274 1.68 -1.30 14.15
N VAL A 275 2.03 -0.68 13.03
CA VAL A 275 2.20 -1.36 11.75
C VAL A 275 3.25 -2.46 11.82
N LYS A 276 4.42 -2.18 12.38
CA LYS A 276 5.50 -3.17 12.50
C LYS A 276 5.08 -4.36 13.36
N LYS A 277 4.49 -4.10 14.54
CA LYS A 277 3.99 -5.15 15.45
C LYS A 277 2.99 -6.05 14.74
N TYR A 278 1.92 -5.48 14.16
CA TYR A 278 0.83 -6.29 13.62
C TYR A 278 1.13 -6.90 12.25
N TYR A 279 2.08 -6.33 11.49
CA TYR A 279 2.67 -7.01 10.35
C TYR A 279 3.34 -8.33 10.78
N GLU A 280 4.18 -8.29 11.82
CA GLU A 280 4.86 -9.48 12.35
C GLU A 280 3.88 -10.48 12.98
N GLU A 281 2.89 -10.01 13.75
CA GLU A 281 1.87 -10.88 14.35
C GLU A 281 0.97 -11.54 13.29
N GLY A 282 0.56 -10.81 12.26
CA GLY A 282 -0.21 -11.41 11.16
C GLY A 282 0.63 -12.41 10.36
N ARG A 283 1.94 -12.16 10.21
CA ARG A 283 2.86 -13.09 9.56
C ARG A 283 2.95 -14.43 10.30
N LYS A 284 2.92 -14.42 11.63
CA LYS A 284 2.88 -15.66 12.46
C LYS A 284 1.59 -16.47 12.24
N GLN A 285 0.53 -15.84 11.74
CA GLN A 285 -0.77 -16.45 11.52
C GLN A 285 -1.00 -16.93 10.08
N VAL A 286 -0.07 -16.66 9.15
CA VAL A 286 -0.19 -17.07 7.74
C VAL A 286 -0.52 -18.56 7.63
N LYS A 287 -1.60 -18.87 6.90
CA LYS A 287 -2.04 -20.24 6.64
C LYS A 287 -1.76 -20.59 5.18
N PRO A 288 -0.81 -21.50 4.93
CA PRO A 288 -0.64 -22.08 3.61
C PRO A 288 -1.93 -22.70 3.08
N ASP A 289 -2.10 -22.63 1.77
CA ASP A 289 -3.18 -23.35 1.10
C ASP A 289 -3.05 -24.87 1.29
N ASP A 290 -4.20 -25.55 1.31
CA ASP A 290 -4.23 -27.02 1.36
C ASP A 290 -3.78 -27.61 0.02
N TRP A 291 -2.68 -28.35 0.06
CA TRP A 291 -2.08 -29.00 -1.10
C TRP A 291 -3.01 -30.01 -1.76
N HIS A 292 -3.96 -30.61 -1.02
CA HIS A 292 -4.93 -31.57 -1.55
C HIS A 292 -5.82 -30.99 -2.66
N LYS A 293 -5.84 -29.67 -2.85
CA LYS A 293 -6.54 -28.99 -3.95
C LYS A 293 -5.80 -29.09 -5.30
N TYR A 294 -4.54 -29.55 -5.32
CA TYR A 294 -3.64 -29.43 -6.49
C TYR A 294 -3.34 -30.75 -7.24
N GLY A 295 -3.82 -31.90 -6.74
CA GLY A 295 -3.85 -33.20 -7.43
C GLY A 295 -2.53 -34.00 -7.43
N HIS A 296 -2.54 -35.18 -8.06
CA HIS A 296 -1.66 -36.36 -7.89
C HIS A 296 -0.10 -36.26 -7.96
N TYR A 297 0.51 -35.08 -8.06
CA TYR A 297 1.97 -34.91 -8.14
C TYR A 297 2.53 -34.30 -6.84
N GLU A 298 2.49 -35.08 -5.76
CA GLU A 298 2.57 -34.58 -4.38
C GLU A 298 3.78 -35.16 -3.63
N GLY A 299 4.54 -34.30 -2.95
CA GLY A 299 5.70 -34.63 -2.14
C GLY A 299 6.13 -33.46 -1.26
N GLU A 300 7.10 -33.67 -0.36
CA GLU A 300 7.54 -32.66 0.62
C GLU A 300 7.90 -31.31 -0.02
N GLY A 301 8.52 -31.31 -1.19
CA GLY A 301 8.85 -30.09 -1.93
C GLY A 301 7.63 -29.25 -2.30
N THR A 302 6.49 -29.85 -2.69
CA THR A 302 5.26 -29.10 -3.01
C THR A 302 4.72 -28.40 -1.77
N ASN A 303 4.70 -29.10 -0.62
CA ASN A 303 4.24 -28.54 0.65
C ASN A 303 5.13 -27.39 1.13
N GLU A 304 6.44 -27.53 0.96
CA GLU A 304 7.40 -26.47 1.25
C GLU A 304 7.17 -25.23 0.36
N GLY A 305 7.03 -25.43 -0.95
CA GLY A 305 6.79 -24.36 -1.91
C GLY A 305 5.49 -23.60 -1.66
N LEU A 306 4.37 -24.32 -1.52
CA LEU A 306 3.07 -23.72 -1.19
C LEU A 306 3.09 -22.95 0.14
N ALA A 307 3.81 -23.47 1.14
CA ALA A 307 3.96 -22.78 2.40
C ALA A 307 4.65 -21.43 2.22
N LEU A 308 5.80 -21.39 1.54
CA LEU A 308 6.53 -20.14 1.31
C LEU A 308 5.82 -19.20 0.33
N GLN A 309 5.00 -19.73 -0.58
CA GLN A 309 4.15 -18.91 -1.44
C GLN A 309 3.14 -18.11 -0.62
N ALA A 310 2.47 -18.73 0.36
CA ALA A 310 1.53 -18.00 1.22
C ALA A 310 2.20 -16.86 2.00
N TYR A 311 3.44 -17.05 2.45
CA TYR A 311 4.21 -15.98 3.09
C TYR A 311 4.57 -14.85 2.13
N SER A 312 4.97 -15.13 0.90
CA SER A 312 5.29 -14.08 -0.07
C SER A 312 4.04 -13.30 -0.47
N GLU A 313 2.89 -13.96 -0.58
CA GLU A 313 1.60 -13.31 -0.84
C GLU A 313 1.18 -12.40 0.32
N TYR A 314 1.32 -12.85 1.57
CA TYR A 314 1.10 -11.99 2.75
C TYR A 314 2.05 -10.79 2.79
N ASP A 315 3.36 -11.04 2.68
CA ASP A 315 4.40 -10.00 2.72
C ASP A 315 4.15 -8.96 1.62
N LEU A 316 3.75 -9.39 0.42
CA LEU A 316 3.38 -8.53 -0.69
C LEU A 316 2.14 -7.68 -0.41
N GLN A 317 1.04 -8.27 0.10
CA GLN A 317 -0.16 -7.50 0.43
C GLN A 317 0.13 -6.43 1.49
N MET A 318 0.95 -6.76 2.49
CA MET A 318 1.34 -5.84 3.56
C MET A 318 2.29 -4.76 3.08
N LEU A 319 3.25 -5.09 2.21
CA LEU A 319 4.14 -4.08 1.63
C LEU A 319 3.36 -3.01 0.87
N GLU A 320 2.44 -3.43 0.02
CA GLU A 320 1.72 -2.51 -0.85
C GLU A 320 0.63 -1.69 -0.16
N ASN A 321 0.02 -2.22 0.90
CA ASN A 321 -1.14 -1.58 1.53
C ASN A 321 -0.87 -1.10 2.95
N VAL A 322 0.34 -1.29 3.48
CA VAL A 322 0.68 -0.94 4.86
C VAL A 322 2.09 -0.37 4.95
N LEU A 323 3.12 -1.17 4.70
CA LEU A 323 4.50 -0.83 5.05
C LEU A 323 5.03 0.33 4.21
N HIS A 324 4.80 0.34 2.89
CA HIS A 324 5.25 1.45 2.05
C HIS A 324 4.65 2.79 2.50
N TYR A 325 3.41 2.81 3.00
CA TYR A 325 2.81 4.05 3.50
C TYR A 325 3.46 4.51 4.79
N ALA A 326 3.78 3.57 5.70
CA ALA A 326 4.44 3.88 6.96
C ALA A 326 5.82 4.53 6.75
N GLU A 327 6.53 4.20 5.66
CA GLU A 327 7.78 4.88 5.29
C GLU A 327 7.56 6.35 4.89
N PHE A 328 6.36 6.76 4.46
CA PHE A 328 6.07 8.15 4.10
C PHE A 328 5.61 9.01 5.29
N TRP A 329 4.93 8.41 6.28
CA TRP A 329 4.29 9.16 7.36
C TRP A 329 5.20 10.17 8.08
N PRO A 330 6.45 9.84 8.48
CA PRO A 330 7.34 10.79 9.18
C PRO A 330 7.63 12.09 8.42
N TYR A 331 7.43 12.10 7.10
CA TYR A 331 7.84 13.16 6.21
C TYR A 331 6.66 14.05 5.78
N MET A 332 5.41 13.63 6.01
CA MET A 332 4.20 14.35 5.55
C MET A 332 4.03 15.76 6.13
N ALA A 333 4.74 16.06 7.21
CA ALA A 333 4.86 17.39 7.78
C ALA A 333 5.60 18.40 6.88
N GLY A 334 6.34 17.92 5.87
CA GLY A 334 7.11 18.72 4.92
C GLY A 334 8.37 19.38 5.48
N ASP A 335 8.75 19.03 6.72
CA ASP A 335 9.88 19.59 7.47
C ASP A 335 11.11 18.68 7.48
N LYS A 336 11.00 17.47 6.92
CA LYS A 336 12.05 16.46 6.85
C LYS A 336 12.13 15.87 5.44
N GLU A 337 13.35 15.60 4.99
CA GLU A 337 13.61 14.84 3.77
C GLU A 337 13.53 13.34 4.04
N ILE A 338 13.06 12.57 3.05
CA ILE A 338 13.03 11.11 3.11
C ILE A 338 14.46 10.57 3.24
N THR A 339 14.69 9.68 4.22
CA THR A 339 16.01 9.09 4.46
C THR A 339 16.38 8.04 3.41
N GLU A 340 17.68 7.77 3.25
CA GLU A 340 18.14 6.68 2.39
C GLU A 340 17.55 5.32 2.77
N GLU A 341 17.36 5.06 4.07
CA GLU A 341 16.72 3.85 4.58
C GLU A 341 15.25 3.76 4.15
N SER A 342 14.50 4.86 4.26
CA SER A 342 13.10 4.89 3.80
C SER A 342 13.01 4.72 2.28
N TYR A 343 13.91 5.33 1.51
CA TYR A 343 14.00 5.07 0.07
C TYR A 343 14.32 3.61 -0.25
N LEU A 344 15.22 2.99 0.52
CA LEU A 344 15.56 1.57 0.36
C LEU A 344 14.35 0.67 0.65
N ASN A 345 13.57 0.98 1.68
CA ASN A 345 12.35 0.25 2.03
C ASN A 345 11.23 0.45 0.99
N LEU A 346 11.08 1.66 0.46
CA LEU A 346 10.13 1.97 -0.61
C LEU A 346 10.50 1.28 -1.93
N ASP A 347 11.79 1.10 -2.19
CA ASP A 347 12.30 0.43 -3.38
C ASP A 347 12.42 -1.09 -3.23
N ARG A 348 12.06 -1.64 -2.07
CA ARG A 348 12.21 -3.05 -1.75
C ARG A 348 11.57 -3.95 -2.80
N GLU A 349 12.26 -5.05 -3.10
CA GLU A 349 11.72 -6.08 -3.97
C GLU A 349 10.62 -6.89 -3.27
N ILE A 350 9.50 -7.04 -3.96
CA ILE A 350 8.38 -7.92 -3.60
C ILE A 350 8.46 -9.20 -4.42
N PHE A 351 8.05 -10.33 -3.84
CA PHE A 351 8.19 -11.62 -4.50
C PHE A 351 6.85 -12.29 -4.76
N ARG A 352 6.79 -13.07 -5.83
CA ARG A 352 5.69 -13.97 -6.20
C ARG A 352 6.23 -15.38 -6.38
N GLY A 353 5.44 -16.35 -5.94
CA GLY A 353 5.87 -17.74 -5.85
C GLY A 353 6.49 -18.05 -4.48
N PRO A 354 7.26 -19.14 -4.34
CA PRO A 354 7.66 -20.04 -5.41
C PRO A 354 6.44 -20.71 -6.05
N TYR A 355 6.33 -20.59 -7.37
CA TYR A 355 5.33 -21.34 -8.11
C TYR A 355 5.96 -22.67 -8.42
N VAL A 356 5.66 -23.73 -7.63
CA VAL A 356 6.09 -25.16 -7.69
C VAL A 356 6.71 -25.70 -6.36
N ARG A 357 7.61 -26.71 -6.44
CA ARG A 357 8.26 -27.49 -5.40
C ARG A 357 9.61 -26.93 -4.97
N TYR A 358 9.99 -27.21 -3.72
CA TYR A 358 11.27 -26.86 -3.09
C TYR A 358 11.53 -25.36 -2.99
N SER A 359 12.50 -24.98 -2.16
CA SER A 359 12.78 -23.57 -1.89
C SER A 359 14.25 -23.20 -1.72
N GLU A 360 15.17 -23.93 -2.36
CA GLU A 360 16.62 -23.76 -2.11
C GLU A 360 17.14 -22.34 -2.33
N ASN A 361 16.56 -21.60 -3.28
CA ASN A 361 16.95 -20.22 -3.61
C ASN A 361 15.90 -19.18 -3.20
N VAL A 362 14.95 -19.53 -2.33
CA VAL A 362 13.94 -18.60 -1.83
C VAL A 362 14.56 -17.69 -0.75
N ALA A 363 14.41 -16.39 -0.89
CA ALA A 363 15.06 -15.40 -0.02
C ALA A 363 14.35 -15.16 1.32
N TRP A 364 13.24 -15.85 1.58
CA TRP A 364 12.42 -15.71 2.79
C TRP A 364 12.08 -17.06 3.41
N SER A 365 11.60 -17.03 4.64
CA SER A 365 11.22 -18.22 5.41
C SER A 365 9.93 -17.98 6.19
N LYS A 366 9.47 -19.01 6.92
CA LYS A 366 8.32 -18.88 7.83
C LYS A 366 8.54 -17.87 8.95
N THR A 367 9.79 -17.59 9.32
CA THR A 367 10.14 -16.71 10.44
C THR A 367 10.72 -15.37 10.00
N SER A 368 11.10 -15.21 8.74
CA SER A 368 11.76 -14.00 8.27
C SER A 368 11.32 -13.64 6.85
N PRO A 369 10.92 -12.38 6.59
CA PRO A 369 10.61 -11.93 5.24
C PRO A 369 11.90 -11.76 4.43
N ALA A 370 11.76 -11.57 3.11
CA ALA A 370 12.93 -11.39 2.25
C ALA A 370 13.75 -10.16 2.67
N PRO A 371 15.10 -10.20 2.66
CA PRO A 371 15.91 -9.06 3.07
C PRO A 371 15.68 -7.85 2.15
N VAL A 372 15.78 -6.65 2.71
CA VAL A 372 15.75 -5.41 1.93
C VAL A 372 17.13 -5.21 1.30
N THR A 373 17.18 -5.17 -0.03
CA THR A 373 18.42 -5.05 -0.80
C THR A 373 18.36 -3.84 -1.73
N LYS A 374 19.52 -3.29 -2.08
CA LYS A 374 19.62 -2.22 -3.09
C LYS A 374 19.18 -2.73 -4.46
N ARG A 375 18.58 -1.85 -5.25
CA ARG A 375 18.26 -2.11 -6.66
C ARG A 375 19.51 -2.54 -7.41
N THR A 376 19.40 -3.64 -8.15
CA THR A 376 20.43 -4.11 -9.08
C THR A 376 20.20 -3.51 -10.46
N GLU A 377 21.13 -3.75 -11.38
CA GLU A 377 20.89 -3.44 -12.80
C GLU A 377 19.61 -4.12 -13.30
N LYS A 378 18.91 -3.47 -14.22
CA LYS A 378 17.67 -4.00 -14.82
C LYS A 378 17.93 -5.26 -15.63
N ILE A 379 16.91 -6.10 -15.77
CA ILE A 379 16.91 -7.20 -16.72
C ILE A 379 17.03 -6.63 -18.14
N THR A 380 17.98 -7.14 -18.93
CA THR A 380 18.20 -6.78 -20.34
C THR A 380 18.08 -7.97 -21.27
N GLY A 381 17.93 -9.18 -20.73
CA GLY A 381 17.70 -10.38 -21.52
C GLY A 381 17.47 -11.61 -20.66
N VAL A 382 16.87 -12.62 -21.27
CA VAL A 382 16.61 -13.91 -20.64
C VAL A 382 17.04 -15.00 -21.62
N ARG A 383 17.75 -16.00 -21.10
CA ARG A 383 18.14 -17.22 -21.79
C ARG A 383 17.45 -18.40 -21.12
N LEU A 384 16.90 -19.28 -21.94
CA LEU A 384 16.20 -20.48 -21.51
C LEU A 384 16.70 -21.66 -22.35
N CYS A 385 16.81 -22.82 -21.74
CA CYS A 385 16.81 -24.07 -22.49
C CYS A 385 15.53 -24.84 -22.22
N VAL A 386 14.94 -25.34 -23.31
CA VAL A 386 13.61 -25.93 -23.29
C VAL A 386 13.52 -27.20 -24.12
N ALA A 387 12.64 -28.10 -23.71
CA ALA A 387 12.10 -29.16 -24.54
C ALA A 387 10.65 -29.43 -24.14
N GLU A 388 10.41 -30.52 -23.40
CA GLU A 388 9.10 -30.85 -22.85
C GLU A 388 8.68 -29.86 -21.75
N ASP A 389 9.66 -29.38 -20.98
CA ASP A 389 9.53 -28.34 -19.96
C ASP A 389 10.73 -27.39 -20.04
N VAL A 390 10.79 -26.40 -19.15
CA VAL A 390 11.94 -25.51 -19.00
C VAL A 390 13.04 -26.22 -18.19
N THR A 391 14.22 -26.36 -18.77
CA THR A 391 15.34 -27.10 -18.16
C THR A 391 16.45 -26.21 -17.62
N SER A 392 16.65 -25.05 -18.22
CA SER A 392 17.52 -24.02 -17.67
C SER A 392 16.96 -22.61 -17.87
N LEU A 393 17.37 -21.71 -16.98
CA LEU A 393 17.01 -20.29 -16.95
C LEU A 393 18.25 -19.49 -16.54
N GLN A 394 18.54 -18.44 -17.29
CA GLN A 394 19.57 -17.47 -16.97
C GLN A 394 19.07 -16.07 -17.32
N VAL A 395 19.36 -15.09 -16.46
CA VAL A 395 18.94 -13.69 -16.64
C VAL A 395 20.17 -12.82 -16.87
N LYS A 396 20.06 -11.87 -17.78
CA LYS A 396 21.06 -10.82 -18.01
C LYS A 396 20.63 -9.55 -17.29
N TYR A 397 21.51 -9.02 -16.44
CA TYR A 397 21.34 -7.73 -15.77
C TYR A 397 22.36 -6.74 -16.34
N GLY A 398 21.88 -5.63 -16.89
CA GLY A 398 22.75 -4.69 -17.61
C GLY A 398 23.49 -5.42 -18.73
N GLU A 399 24.83 -5.49 -18.63
CA GLU A 399 25.65 -6.22 -19.59
C GLU A 399 26.09 -7.62 -19.13
N THR A 400 25.71 -8.04 -17.93
CA THR A 400 26.24 -9.26 -17.30
C THR A 400 25.19 -10.36 -17.21
N TRP A 401 25.52 -11.56 -17.70
CA TRP A 401 24.72 -12.75 -17.44
C TRP A 401 24.99 -13.26 -16.03
N ASP A 402 23.93 -13.43 -15.25
CA ASP A 402 24.01 -13.99 -13.90
C ASP A 402 24.18 -15.52 -13.93
N LYS A 403 24.19 -16.17 -12.77
CA LYS A 403 24.21 -17.63 -12.63
C LYS A 403 23.10 -18.28 -13.48
N GLU A 404 23.47 -19.31 -14.22
CA GLU A 404 22.49 -20.22 -14.85
C GLU A 404 21.89 -21.17 -13.81
N PHE A 405 20.58 -21.26 -13.81
CA PHE A 405 19.84 -22.28 -13.07
C PHE A 405 19.51 -23.44 -14.00
N GLY A 406 19.78 -24.66 -13.57
CA GLY A 406 19.61 -25.84 -14.41
C GLY A 406 20.73 -26.01 -15.43
N LEU A 407 20.51 -26.86 -16.43
CA LEU A 407 21.53 -27.20 -17.42
C LEU A 407 20.95 -27.30 -18.84
N CYS A 408 21.77 -26.92 -19.82
CA CYS A 408 21.48 -27.05 -21.24
C CYS A 408 22.46 -28.03 -21.91
N ARG A 409 22.27 -29.34 -21.68
CA ARG A 409 23.27 -30.36 -22.10
C ARG A 409 22.74 -31.45 -23.04
N LYS A 410 21.44 -31.72 -23.04
CA LYS A 410 20.88 -32.79 -23.88
C LYS A 410 20.69 -32.32 -25.33
N PRO A 411 20.95 -33.17 -26.34
CA PRO A 411 20.86 -32.80 -27.77
C PRO A 411 19.47 -32.35 -28.24
N LYS A 412 18.41 -32.71 -27.50
CA LYS A 412 17.02 -32.34 -27.81
C LYS A 412 16.59 -31.02 -27.18
N LEU A 413 17.44 -30.41 -26.34
CA LEU A 413 17.16 -29.12 -25.74
C LEU A 413 17.45 -28.02 -26.74
N GLU A 414 16.59 -27.02 -26.73
CA GLU A 414 16.70 -25.88 -27.60
C GLU A 414 16.96 -24.62 -26.78
N GLU A 415 18.05 -23.93 -27.12
CA GLU A 415 18.37 -22.64 -26.50
C GLU A 415 17.49 -21.54 -27.12
N ARG A 416 16.98 -20.68 -26.24
CA ARG A 416 16.13 -19.54 -26.55
C ARG A 416 16.64 -18.32 -25.81
N ILE A 417 16.85 -17.23 -26.53
CA ILE A 417 17.34 -15.98 -25.97
C ILE A 417 16.48 -14.85 -26.51
N PHE A 418 16.10 -13.92 -25.64
CA PHE A 418 15.60 -12.61 -26.04
C PHE A 418 16.28 -11.52 -25.22
N THR A 419 16.32 -10.32 -25.78
CA THR A 419 16.87 -9.11 -25.16
C THR A 419 15.82 -8.01 -25.15
N LEU A 420 15.93 -7.09 -24.19
CA LEU A 420 15.02 -5.97 -24.02
C LEU A 420 15.69 -4.68 -24.48
N GLU A 421 14.88 -3.77 -25.03
CA GLU A 421 15.32 -2.40 -25.32
C GLU A 421 15.60 -1.61 -24.03
N SER A 422 16.21 -0.42 -24.15
CA SER A 422 16.63 0.35 -22.97
C SER A 422 15.48 0.85 -22.10
N ASP A 423 14.29 1.08 -22.66
CA ASP A 423 13.07 1.48 -21.97
C ASP A 423 12.04 0.33 -21.87
N GLU A 424 12.42 -0.88 -22.26
CA GLU A 424 11.57 -2.06 -22.21
C GLU A 424 11.81 -2.86 -20.92
N TYR A 425 10.72 -3.27 -20.27
CA TYR A 425 10.73 -4.10 -19.09
C TYR A 425 9.59 -5.12 -19.13
N ILE A 426 9.77 -6.24 -18.45
CA ILE A 426 8.77 -7.29 -18.36
C ILE A 426 7.73 -6.89 -17.29
N GLU A 427 6.45 -6.90 -17.67
CA GLU A 427 5.33 -6.54 -16.79
C GLU A 427 4.47 -7.75 -16.39
N ASN A 428 4.46 -8.81 -17.21
CA ASN A 428 3.72 -10.04 -16.96
C ASN A 428 4.53 -11.26 -17.35
N VAL A 429 4.39 -12.32 -16.55
CA VAL A 429 4.86 -13.66 -16.88
C VAL A 429 3.68 -14.63 -16.80
N ASP A 430 3.29 -15.21 -17.93
CA ASP A 430 2.37 -16.34 -17.92
C ASP A 430 3.18 -17.61 -17.73
N LEU A 431 2.80 -18.43 -16.75
CA LEU A 431 3.45 -19.72 -16.50
C LEU A 431 2.46 -20.89 -16.48
N ILE A 432 2.94 -22.02 -16.98
CA ILE A 432 2.35 -23.33 -16.75
C ILE A 432 3.29 -24.10 -15.83
N TYR A 433 2.79 -24.55 -14.68
CA TYR A 433 3.58 -25.16 -13.63
C TYR A 433 2.92 -26.39 -12.98
N GLY A 434 3.71 -27.19 -12.29
CA GLY A 434 3.27 -28.42 -11.63
C GLY A 434 4.45 -29.20 -11.09
N HIS A 435 4.68 -30.40 -11.63
CA HIS A 435 5.89 -31.16 -11.33
C HIS A 435 7.13 -30.41 -11.83
N LYS A 436 7.05 -29.73 -12.98
CA LYS A 436 8.08 -28.86 -13.54
C LYS A 436 7.57 -27.44 -13.78
N VAL A 437 8.50 -26.52 -14.01
CA VAL A 437 8.22 -25.27 -14.73
C VAL A 437 8.06 -25.65 -16.20
N GLY A 438 6.81 -25.87 -16.61
CA GLY A 438 6.50 -26.47 -17.89
C GLY A 438 6.53 -25.48 -19.04
N GLN A 439 6.07 -24.25 -18.81
CA GLN A 439 6.07 -23.21 -19.82
C GLN A 439 6.22 -21.82 -19.21
N LEU A 440 6.96 -20.94 -19.90
CA LEU A 440 7.07 -19.52 -19.57
C LEU A 440 6.79 -18.65 -20.80
N GLN A 441 6.03 -17.58 -20.62
CA GLN A 441 5.81 -16.54 -21.61
C GLN A 441 5.94 -15.18 -20.93
N PHE A 442 6.68 -14.27 -21.55
CA PHE A 442 6.95 -12.93 -21.00
C PHE A 442 6.26 -11.88 -21.87
N VAL A 443 5.60 -10.93 -21.22
CA VAL A 443 4.99 -9.77 -21.88
C VAL A 443 5.65 -8.51 -21.33
N THR A 444 6.07 -7.63 -22.23
CA THR A 444 6.75 -6.37 -21.89
C THR A 444 5.76 -5.19 -21.86
N ASN A 445 6.18 -4.08 -21.27
CA ASN A 445 5.44 -2.81 -21.28
C ASN A 445 5.18 -2.24 -22.68
N LYS A 446 5.80 -2.81 -23.73
CA LYS A 446 5.57 -2.46 -25.14
C LYS A 446 4.56 -3.39 -25.83
N GLY A 447 4.03 -4.37 -25.10
CA GLY A 447 3.16 -5.41 -25.66
C GLY A 447 3.93 -6.49 -26.43
N THR A 448 5.27 -6.49 -26.38
CA THR A 448 6.09 -7.55 -26.97
C THR A 448 5.88 -8.84 -26.20
N VAL A 449 5.63 -9.94 -26.91
CA VAL A 449 5.46 -11.28 -26.33
C VAL A 449 6.66 -12.14 -26.67
N HIS A 450 7.32 -12.69 -25.66
CA HIS A 450 8.41 -13.65 -25.81
C HIS A 450 7.98 -15.02 -25.29
N GLY A 451 8.00 -16.03 -26.17
CA GLY A 451 7.55 -17.39 -25.87
C GLY A 451 6.26 -17.75 -26.64
N PRO A 452 5.52 -18.77 -26.18
CA PRO A 452 5.80 -19.59 -25.02
C PRO A 452 7.08 -20.43 -25.16
N PHE A 453 7.79 -20.61 -24.05
CA PHE A 453 9.00 -21.43 -23.96
C PHE A 453 8.72 -22.69 -23.14
N GLY A 454 8.90 -23.87 -23.73
CA GLY A 454 8.53 -25.17 -23.14
C GLY A 454 7.15 -25.66 -23.60
N GLN A 455 6.92 -26.98 -23.50
CA GLN A 455 5.67 -27.62 -23.96
C GLN A 455 4.67 -27.89 -22.83
N GLY A 456 5.06 -27.70 -21.57
CA GLY A 456 4.17 -27.90 -20.43
C GLY A 456 3.82 -29.36 -20.15
N ARG A 457 4.68 -30.32 -20.52
CA ARG A 457 4.32 -31.75 -20.44
C ARG A 457 4.08 -32.24 -19.02
N HIS A 458 4.87 -31.73 -18.06
CA HIS A 458 4.79 -32.14 -16.66
C HIS A 458 4.22 -31.02 -15.76
N ALA A 459 3.34 -30.20 -16.34
CA ALA A 459 2.76 -29.04 -15.68
C ALA A 459 1.29 -28.85 -16.10
N HIS A 460 0.42 -28.52 -15.16
CA HIS A 460 -1.03 -28.44 -15.40
C HIS A 460 -1.67 -27.17 -14.81
N MET A 461 -1.03 -26.54 -13.84
CA MET A 461 -1.50 -25.30 -13.24
C MET A 461 -1.09 -24.12 -14.12
N LYS A 462 -1.95 -23.12 -14.21
CA LYS A 462 -1.68 -21.90 -14.95
C LYS A 462 -1.73 -20.72 -14.00
N ALA A 463 -0.79 -19.79 -14.15
CA ALA A 463 -0.82 -18.52 -13.45
C ALA A 463 -0.30 -17.40 -14.35
N ALA A 464 -0.84 -16.21 -14.15
CA ALA A 464 -0.32 -14.97 -14.72
C ALA A 464 0.27 -14.14 -13.58
N VAL A 465 1.57 -13.85 -13.68
CA VAL A 465 2.33 -13.14 -12.68
C VAL A 465 2.60 -11.73 -13.20
N ASN A 466 1.64 -10.85 -12.97
CA ASN A 466 1.81 -9.41 -13.16
C ASN A 466 1.61 -8.66 -11.84
N ARG A 467 2.18 -7.46 -11.81
CA ARG A 467 1.87 -6.46 -10.81
C ARG A 467 1.90 -5.09 -11.46
N THR A 468 0.72 -4.49 -11.65
CA THR A 468 0.57 -3.15 -12.22
C THR A 468 1.52 -2.18 -11.52
N GLY A 469 2.26 -1.39 -12.32
CA GLY A 469 3.28 -0.39 -11.96
C GLY A 469 4.50 -0.90 -11.19
N TYR A 470 4.77 -2.20 -11.29
CA TYR A 470 6.05 -2.78 -10.95
C TYR A 470 6.70 -3.33 -12.22
N ALA A 471 8.04 -3.41 -12.22
CA ALA A 471 8.79 -4.16 -13.23
C ALA A 471 9.33 -5.45 -12.61
N LEU A 472 9.38 -6.52 -13.42
CA LEU A 472 10.12 -7.72 -13.05
C LEU A 472 11.61 -7.38 -12.94
N THR A 473 12.19 -7.67 -11.78
CA THR A 473 13.58 -7.34 -11.44
C THR A 473 14.43 -8.56 -11.13
N SER A 474 13.83 -9.71 -10.87
CA SER A 474 14.58 -10.94 -10.68
C SER A 474 13.76 -12.18 -11.01
N ILE A 475 14.45 -13.24 -11.42
CA ILE A 475 13.87 -14.56 -11.66
C ILE A 475 14.84 -15.60 -11.10
N TYR A 476 14.34 -16.49 -10.23
CA TYR A 476 15.15 -17.54 -9.61
C TYR A 476 14.49 -18.89 -9.79
N SER A 477 15.29 -19.92 -10.05
CA SER A 477 14.80 -21.30 -9.90
C SER A 477 14.92 -21.74 -8.44
N THR A 478 13.95 -22.50 -7.92
CA THR A 478 14.06 -23.07 -6.56
C THR A 478 14.77 -24.41 -6.50
N HIS A 479 14.80 -25.15 -7.61
CA HIS A 479 15.45 -26.46 -7.70
C HIS A 479 15.61 -26.90 -9.16
N TYR A 480 16.62 -27.72 -9.43
CA TYR A 480 16.84 -28.38 -10.71
C TYR A 480 17.07 -29.86 -10.51
N GLU A 481 16.22 -30.67 -11.14
CA GLU A 481 16.33 -32.12 -11.14
C GLU A 481 16.96 -32.58 -12.46
N ARG A 482 18.04 -33.35 -12.32
CA ARG A 482 18.87 -33.85 -13.41
C ARG A 482 18.37 -35.18 -13.99
N HIS A 483 17.58 -35.94 -13.22
CA HIS A 483 17.03 -37.23 -13.64
C HIS A 483 15.72 -37.01 -14.39
N ASP A 484 15.36 -37.97 -15.25
CA ASP A 484 14.15 -37.85 -16.06
C ASP A 484 12.87 -37.92 -15.19
N PRO A 485 11.89 -37.01 -15.39
CA PRO A 485 11.94 -35.90 -16.34
C PRO A 485 12.89 -34.80 -15.84
N GLU A 486 13.91 -34.46 -16.61
CA GLU A 486 14.88 -33.43 -16.24
C GLU A 486 14.22 -32.06 -16.37
N GLY A 487 14.51 -31.16 -15.43
CA GLY A 487 14.20 -29.76 -15.62
C GLY A 487 14.09 -28.99 -14.32
N ILE A 488 13.82 -27.69 -14.49
CA ILE A 488 13.57 -26.80 -13.37
C ILE A 488 12.24 -27.21 -12.72
N GLU A 489 12.29 -27.42 -11.41
CA GLU A 489 11.13 -27.83 -10.62
C GLU A 489 10.52 -26.67 -9.87
N GLY A 490 11.00 -25.45 -10.15
CA GLY A 490 11.19 -24.30 -9.26
C GLY A 490 11.12 -22.93 -9.92
N VAL A 491 10.21 -21.99 -9.60
CA VAL A 491 10.41 -20.57 -10.01
C VAL A 491 9.85 -19.53 -9.05
N VAL A 492 10.62 -18.46 -8.83
CA VAL A 492 10.26 -17.24 -8.09
C VAL A 492 10.46 -16.04 -9.00
N PHE A 493 9.55 -15.07 -8.89
CA PHE A 493 9.63 -13.78 -9.59
C PHE A 493 9.68 -12.64 -8.59
N GLY A 494 10.71 -11.79 -8.68
CA GLY A 494 10.84 -10.57 -7.89
C GLY A 494 10.49 -9.34 -8.72
N PHE A 495 9.82 -8.38 -8.07
CA PHE A 495 9.34 -7.15 -8.69
C PHE A 495 9.72 -5.95 -7.84
N ARG A 496 10.05 -4.82 -8.46
CA ARG A 496 10.20 -3.53 -7.76
C ARG A 496 9.30 -2.45 -8.34
N PRO A 497 8.87 -1.47 -7.53
CA PRO A 497 8.02 -0.38 -8.02
C PRO A 497 8.70 0.40 -9.15
N LEU A 498 7.93 0.81 -10.14
CA LEU A 498 8.39 1.77 -11.16
C LEU A 498 8.52 3.18 -10.58
N LEU A 499 7.74 3.50 -9.54
CA LEU A 499 7.74 4.83 -8.94
C LEU A 499 9.09 5.17 -8.29
N THR A 500 9.81 4.19 -7.76
CA THR A 500 11.12 4.36 -7.13
C THR A 500 12.29 4.09 -8.08
N SER A 501 12.02 3.90 -9.38
CA SER A 501 13.04 3.67 -10.39
C SER A 501 13.65 4.96 -10.94
N GLY A 502 13.51 6.08 -10.23
CA GLY A 502 14.12 7.35 -10.64
C GLY A 502 15.65 7.25 -10.63
N ASN A 503 16.26 7.78 -11.68
CA ASN A 503 17.69 8.02 -11.76
C ASN A 503 18.02 9.43 -11.26
#